data_AF-D2V091-F1
#
_entry.id   AF-D2V091-F1
#
_cell.length_a   1.000
_cell.length_b   1.000
_cell.length_c   1.000
_cell.angle_alpha   90.00
_cell.angle_beta   90.00
_cell.angle_gamma   90.00
#
_symmetry.space_group_name_H-M   'P 1'
#
loop_
_entity.id
_entity.type
_entity.pdbx_description
1 polymer ?
#
loop_
_entity_poly.entity_id
_entity_poly.type
_entity_poly.pdbx_seq_one_letter_code
_entity_poly.pdbx_strand_id
1 'polypeptide(L)'
;MKEFGDGINFSLLETRNETLPSSNSSVYCYEILFELGSLSRDNSEYQYGLCPDTWVTLGVSSSLLLLYLIILLTSIVGIAKFWNEGHIRARSPIQMILTLTATTICVVLACSRMIAGRRLFPCGLYLLGCLIFPQLTIIPSCIRCIRMYLLYILNLKKTKLVELKRTASMYLGSRPKDHEFSEPNSPTSPVPPTFSPDFQTLNSLNSVTTTIDEVFVVNIENEDADSKIEDGDMFSSPRSDDKMISSYSLASHLTSTEGFTMEDNVIRKVDSPPRKDSKKVDFEAFTIESTTIDCKQMDKIENQLEEQHSGVFVRKYQKHINILSFMVSYKMSIPIYIFFLGMHIVLYFILGGVESYFQSTQNQEIFLRPGGDFFLFSHGCGMSLNYSIILVSLMAIYIFAEICCLILSFFGDKDTWNIKRETIALIIVQILCATYFIIGMSVPILIGMVEFFVPSSMAFVVMSICEVFITVFLPVVYSFLQHIRKKKSSMENNSSDLCFILARKRSFKIFLDFARRSFCPEAVICYEHIQHYKKCSKRNRKKVANKILETYLRLGSPLELNYPNLQRLYDDLEIKINSNEIPESNLFDQVVFHCLQDMKELFERFKNQSKEARDILAARKKTETNSNSIT
;
A
#
# COMPACT_ATOMS: atom_id res chain seq x y z
N MET A 1 -3.99 -26.01 -50.54
CA MET A 1 -2.67 -25.78 -51.18
C MET A 1 -2.57 -26.58 -52.49
N LYS A 2 -3.49 -26.30 -53.41
CA LYS A 2 -3.51 -26.62 -54.86
C LYS A 2 -4.78 -25.92 -55.37
N GLU A 3 -4.66 -25.22 -56.49
CA GLU A 3 -5.64 -24.28 -57.08
C GLU A 3 -5.63 -22.86 -56.49
N PHE A 4 -4.56 -22.12 -56.82
CA PHE A 4 -4.59 -20.67 -56.99
C PHE A 4 -3.70 -20.37 -58.18
N GLY A 5 -4.32 -20.27 -59.36
CA GLY A 5 -3.62 -20.12 -60.62
C GLY A 5 -4.62 -19.80 -61.71
N ASP A 6 -5.25 -18.64 -61.60
CA ASP A 6 -5.85 -17.95 -62.74
C ASP A 6 -5.68 -16.44 -62.56
N GLY A 7 -5.28 -15.79 -63.65
CA GLY A 7 -4.67 -14.48 -63.68
C GLY A 7 -5.55 -13.33 -63.22
N ILE A 8 -4.95 -12.43 -62.45
CA ILE A 8 -5.45 -11.09 -62.20
C ILE A 8 -5.23 -10.28 -63.49
N ASN A 9 -6.25 -10.20 -64.34
CA ASN A 9 -6.29 -9.27 -65.47
C ASN A 9 -6.58 -7.86 -64.95
N PHE A 10 -5.56 -6.99 -65.02
CA PHE A 10 -5.57 -5.60 -64.57
C PHE A 10 -6.13 -4.66 -65.66
N SER A 11 -7.26 -4.99 -66.28
CA SER A 11 -7.85 -4.26 -67.41
C SER A 11 -9.32 -3.92 -67.21
N LEU A 12 -9.63 -3.20 -66.13
CA LEU A 12 -10.95 -2.61 -65.87
C LEU A 12 -10.80 -1.19 -65.32
N LEU A 13 -10.06 -0.36 -66.05
CA LEU A 13 -10.15 1.10 -66.01
C LEU A 13 -11.02 1.53 -67.19
N GLU A 14 -12.31 1.21 -67.12
CA GLU A 14 -13.30 1.63 -68.11
C GLU A 14 -14.24 2.65 -67.48
N THR A 15 -13.96 3.92 -67.79
CA THR A 15 -14.88 5.05 -67.94
C THR A 15 -16.25 4.92 -67.27
N ARG A 16 -16.33 5.33 -66.00
CA ARG A 16 -17.61 5.60 -65.33
C ARG A 16 -17.92 7.09 -65.38
N ASN A 17 -18.92 7.42 -66.19
CA ASN A 17 -19.46 8.77 -66.34
C ASN A 17 -19.90 9.36 -65.00
N GLU A 18 -19.43 10.59 -64.78
CA GLU A 18 -19.71 11.51 -63.70
C GLU A 18 -21.22 11.82 -63.62
N THR A 19 -21.85 11.60 -62.45
CA THR A 19 -22.95 12.42 -61.90
C THR A 19 -23.43 11.87 -60.55
N LEU A 20 -22.57 12.01 -59.54
CA LEU A 20 -22.96 12.23 -58.14
C LEU A 20 -21.67 12.63 -57.43
N PRO A 21 -21.58 13.82 -56.80
CA PRO A 21 -20.36 14.28 -56.14
C PRO A 21 -20.14 13.43 -54.88
N SER A 22 -19.53 12.26 -55.08
CA SER A 22 -18.97 11.38 -54.06
C SER A 22 -17.61 11.88 -53.54
N SER A 23 -17.23 13.11 -53.88
CA SER A 23 -15.90 13.69 -53.65
C SER A 23 -15.53 13.99 -52.19
N ASN A 24 -16.41 13.69 -51.22
CA ASN A 24 -16.12 13.95 -49.80
C ASN A 24 -15.80 12.67 -48.99
N SER A 25 -15.96 11.47 -49.54
CA SER A 25 -15.64 10.21 -48.81
C SER A 25 -14.14 9.89 -48.79
N SER A 26 -13.36 10.37 -49.77
CA SER A 26 -11.92 10.13 -49.87
C SER A 26 -11.09 10.83 -48.79
N VAL A 27 -11.67 11.78 -48.05
CA VAL A 27 -10.93 12.57 -47.04
C VAL A 27 -10.60 11.73 -45.79
N TYR A 28 -11.40 10.72 -45.47
CA TYR A 28 -11.31 10.04 -44.16
C TYR A 28 -10.88 8.57 -44.21
N CYS A 29 -11.08 7.88 -45.34
CA CYS A 29 -10.62 6.49 -45.53
C CYS A 29 -9.84 6.38 -46.83
N TYR A 30 -8.67 5.74 -46.78
CA TYR A 30 -7.90 5.44 -47.99
C TYR A 30 -8.63 4.41 -48.85
N GLU A 31 -8.61 4.61 -50.17
CA GLU A 31 -9.29 3.73 -51.15
C GLU A 31 -8.84 2.27 -51.04
N ILE A 32 -7.55 2.04 -50.75
CA ILE A 32 -6.97 0.71 -50.57
C ILE A 32 -7.71 -0.13 -49.52
N LEU A 33 -8.38 0.49 -48.55
CA LEU A 33 -9.13 -0.23 -47.51
C LEU A 33 -10.40 -0.89 -48.06
N PHE A 34 -10.99 -0.33 -49.11
CA PHE A 34 -12.16 -0.89 -49.77
C PHE A 34 -11.79 -2.04 -50.73
N GLU A 35 -10.54 -2.10 -51.16
CA GLU A 35 -10.00 -3.15 -52.04
C GLU A 35 -9.51 -4.40 -51.29
N LEU A 36 -9.52 -4.37 -49.95
CA LEU A 36 -9.03 -5.48 -49.10
C LEU A 36 -9.85 -6.78 -49.20
N GLY A 37 -10.98 -6.77 -49.90
CA GLY A 37 -11.81 -7.94 -50.15
C GLY A 37 -12.20 -8.67 -48.85
N SER A 38 -11.87 -9.95 -48.75
CA SER A 38 -12.19 -10.80 -47.60
C SER A 38 -11.48 -10.41 -46.29
N LEU A 39 -10.49 -9.52 -46.33
CA LEU A 39 -9.82 -9.04 -45.11
C LEU A 39 -10.65 -7.97 -44.38
N SER A 40 -11.57 -7.30 -45.10
CA SER A 40 -12.59 -6.45 -44.48
C SER A 40 -13.61 -7.33 -43.76
N ARG A 41 -13.90 -7.00 -42.51
CA ARG A 41 -14.91 -7.69 -41.71
C ARG A 41 -16.30 -7.18 -42.00
N ASP A 42 -16.41 -5.88 -42.22
CA ASP A 42 -17.65 -5.21 -42.55
C ASP A 42 -17.74 -5.00 -44.07
N ASN A 43 -18.95 -4.80 -44.59
CA ASN A 43 -19.14 -4.39 -45.99
C ASN A 43 -18.32 -3.12 -46.27
N SER A 44 -17.79 -3.01 -47.49
CA SER A 44 -16.95 -1.90 -47.98
C SER A 44 -17.68 -0.54 -48.09
N GLU A 45 -18.80 -0.37 -47.39
CA GLU A 45 -19.53 0.88 -47.32
C GLU A 45 -18.94 1.76 -46.23
N TYR A 46 -18.85 3.07 -46.44
CA TYR A 46 -18.50 4.05 -45.41
C TYR A 46 -19.77 4.50 -44.68
N GLN A 47 -19.84 4.32 -43.36
CA GLN A 47 -21.00 4.64 -42.54
C GLN A 47 -20.56 5.34 -41.24
N TYR A 48 -21.32 6.34 -40.79
CA TYR A 48 -21.14 7.06 -39.52
C TYR A 48 -19.74 7.68 -39.29
N GLY A 49 -19.07 8.09 -40.36
CA GLY A 49 -17.72 8.66 -40.23
C GLY A 49 -16.63 7.63 -39.94
N LEU A 50 -16.93 6.33 -40.10
CA LEU A 50 -16.06 5.21 -39.75
C LEU A 50 -15.75 4.34 -40.97
N CYS A 51 -14.46 4.07 -41.18
CA CYS A 51 -13.99 3.06 -42.13
C CYS A 51 -14.45 1.65 -41.67
N PRO A 52 -14.54 0.66 -42.57
CA PRO A 52 -14.85 -0.71 -42.18
C PRO A 52 -13.80 -1.24 -41.19
N ASP A 53 -14.12 -2.24 -40.36
CA ASP A 53 -13.12 -2.89 -39.50
C ASP A 53 -12.48 -4.10 -40.20
N THR A 54 -11.30 -4.52 -39.73
CA THR A 54 -10.61 -5.74 -40.21
C THR A 54 -10.77 -6.91 -39.27
N TRP A 55 -10.61 -8.11 -39.83
CA TRP A 55 -10.35 -9.32 -39.05
C TRP A 55 -9.07 -9.22 -38.20
N VAL A 56 -8.09 -8.40 -38.60
CA VAL A 56 -6.86 -8.17 -37.82
C VAL A 56 -7.17 -7.45 -36.50
N THR A 57 -7.95 -6.38 -36.54
CA THR A 57 -8.38 -5.63 -35.33
C THR A 57 -9.14 -6.52 -34.35
N LEU A 58 -10.01 -7.39 -34.87
CA LEU A 58 -10.68 -8.42 -34.06
C LEU A 58 -9.65 -9.36 -33.41
N GLY A 59 -8.74 -9.95 -34.20
CA GLY A 59 -7.73 -10.88 -33.70
C GLY A 59 -6.81 -10.27 -32.62
N VAL A 60 -6.33 -9.05 -32.84
CA VAL A 60 -5.48 -8.32 -31.88
C VAL A 60 -6.26 -8.02 -30.59
N SER A 61 -7.48 -7.48 -30.69
CA SER A 61 -8.28 -7.14 -29.51
C SER A 61 -8.71 -8.37 -28.70
N SER A 62 -9.12 -9.47 -29.37
CA SER A 62 -9.41 -10.74 -28.70
C SER A 62 -8.18 -11.33 -28.00
N SER A 63 -7.00 -11.24 -28.62
CA SER A 63 -5.75 -11.73 -28.03
C SER A 63 -5.35 -10.93 -26.78
N LEU A 64 -5.47 -9.59 -26.84
CA LEU A 64 -5.21 -8.73 -25.69
C LEU A 64 -6.21 -8.97 -24.56
N LEU A 65 -7.49 -9.16 -24.87
CA LEU A 65 -8.51 -9.49 -23.88
C LEU A 65 -8.22 -10.84 -23.22
N LEU A 66 -7.85 -11.87 -24.00
CA LEU A 66 -7.49 -13.18 -23.46
C LEU A 66 -6.28 -13.10 -22.52
N LEU A 67 -5.23 -12.40 -22.95
CA LEU A 67 -4.04 -12.15 -22.12
C LEU A 67 -4.42 -11.45 -20.81
N TYR A 68 -5.25 -10.41 -20.89
CA TYR A 68 -5.73 -9.69 -19.73
C TYR A 68 -6.51 -10.60 -18.76
N LEU A 69 -7.42 -11.45 -19.28
CA LEU A 69 -8.20 -12.38 -18.45
C LEU A 69 -7.31 -13.39 -17.73
N ILE A 70 -6.24 -13.89 -18.37
CA ILE A 70 -5.25 -14.77 -17.71
C ILE A 70 -4.56 -14.05 -16.56
N ILE A 71 -4.11 -12.80 -16.78
CA ILE A 71 -3.47 -11.98 -15.75
C ILE A 71 -4.46 -11.68 -14.61
N LEU A 72 -5.71 -11.38 -14.93
CA LEU A 72 -6.78 -11.09 -13.97
C LEU A 72 -7.05 -12.31 -13.08
N LEU A 73 -7.30 -13.48 -13.67
CA LEU A 73 -7.59 -14.72 -12.94
C LEU A 73 -6.44 -15.13 -12.02
N THR A 74 -5.21 -15.10 -12.53
CA THR A 74 -4.02 -15.42 -11.73
C THR A 74 -3.81 -14.42 -10.59
N SER A 75 -4.10 -13.14 -10.82
CA SER A 75 -4.05 -12.10 -9.79
C SER A 75 -5.10 -12.29 -8.71
N ILE A 76 -6.35 -12.61 -9.07
CA ILE A 76 -7.44 -12.86 -8.11
C ILE A 76 -7.11 -14.06 -7.21
N VAL A 77 -6.71 -15.19 -7.82
CA VAL A 77 -6.31 -16.39 -7.07
C VAL A 77 -5.11 -16.09 -6.15
N GLY A 78 -4.15 -15.33 -6.66
CA GLY A 78 -2.97 -14.91 -5.89
C GLY A 78 -3.29 -14.02 -4.70
N ILE A 79 -4.16 -13.00 -4.88
CA ILE A 79 -4.61 -12.14 -3.78
C ILE A 79 -5.35 -12.96 -2.73
N ALA A 80 -6.28 -13.83 -3.14
CA ALA A 80 -7.05 -14.66 -2.21
C ALA A 80 -6.13 -15.58 -1.38
N LYS A 81 -5.15 -16.22 -2.03
CA LYS A 81 -4.23 -17.17 -1.37
C LYS A 81 -3.18 -16.47 -0.49
N PHE A 82 -2.65 -15.32 -0.91
CA PHE A 82 -1.53 -14.64 -0.26
C PHE A 82 -1.93 -13.34 0.44
N TRP A 83 -3.21 -13.16 0.78
CA TRP A 83 -3.76 -11.94 1.38
C TRP A 83 -2.95 -11.45 2.60
N ASN A 84 -2.45 -12.39 3.40
CA ASN A 84 -1.74 -12.10 4.64
C ASN A 84 -0.23 -11.85 4.45
N GLU A 85 0.32 -12.07 3.26
CA GLU A 85 1.74 -11.87 2.99
C GLU A 85 2.09 -10.37 2.91
N GLY A 86 3.30 -10.01 3.36
CA GLY A 86 3.71 -8.61 3.52
C GLY A 86 3.63 -7.78 2.24
N HIS A 87 3.95 -8.34 1.07
CA HIS A 87 3.87 -7.66 -0.23
C HIS A 87 2.42 -7.24 -0.59
N ILE A 88 1.43 -8.09 -0.33
CA ILE A 88 0.01 -7.80 -0.60
C ILE A 88 -0.54 -6.88 0.48
N ARG A 89 -0.25 -7.18 1.76
CA ARG A 89 -0.70 -6.35 2.89
C ARG A 89 -0.22 -4.91 2.80
N ALA A 90 1.01 -4.68 2.34
CA ALA A 90 1.57 -3.34 2.15
C ALA A 90 0.83 -2.50 1.10
N ARG A 91 0.29 -3.14 0.04
CA ARG A 91 -0.46 -2.49 -1.05
C ARG A 91 -1.95 -2.35 -0.76
N SER A 92 -2.43 -2.90 0.35
CA SER A 92 -3.85 -3.04 0.69
C SER A 92 -4.60 -3.90 -0.34
N PRO A 93 -5.02 -5.12 0.04
CA PRO A 93 -5.80 -6.01 -0.84
C PRO A 93 -7.03 -5.32 -1.46
N ILE A 94 -7.70 -4.46 -0.70
CA ILE A 94 -8.88 -3.69 -1.16
C ILE A 94 -8.50 -2.74 -2.30
N GLN A 95 -7.35 -2.05 -2.23
CA GLN A 95 -6.90 -1.16 -3.30
C GLN A 95 -6.51 -1.96 -4.54
N MET A 96 -5.88 -3.14 -4.38
CA MET A 96 -5.58 -4.04 -5.49
C MET A 96 -6.86 -4.54 -6.19
N ILE A 97 -7.89 -4.93 -5.42
CA ILE A 97 -9.20 -5.32 -5.95
C ILE A 97 -9.86 -4.15 -6.68
N LEU A 98 -9.81 -2.93 -6.12
CA LEU A 98 -10.35 -1.74 -6.77
C LEU A 98 -9.68 -1.48 -8.13
N THR A 99 -8.35 -1.57 -8.20
CA THR A 99 -7.59 -1.47 -9.45
C THR A 99 -8.00 -2.57 -10.44
N LEU A 100 -8.13 -3.82 -10.01
CA LEU A 100 -8.59 -4.91 -10.88
C LEU A 100 -10.00 -4.65 -11.44
N THR A 101 -10.95 -4.22 -10.61
CA THR A 101 -12.31 -3.93 -11.06
C THR A 101 -12.33 -2.76 -12.05
N ALA A 102 -11.62 -1.68 -11.73
CA ALA A 102 -11.53 -0.47 -12.56
C ALA A 102 -10.95 -0.77 -13.95
N THR A 103 -9.79 -1.41 -13.99
CA THR A 103 -9.11 -1.79 -15.24
C THR A 103 -9.90 -2.84 -16.02
N THR A 104 -10.63 -3.75 -15.34
CA THR A 104 -11.50 -4.72 -16.02
C THR A 104 -12.62 -4.02 -16.77
N ILE A 105 -13.28 -3.04 -16.16
CA ILE A 105 -14.32 -2.24 -16.84
C ILE A 105 -13.72 -1.55 -18.07
N CYS A 106 -12.56 -0.91 -17.94
CA CYS A 106 -11.87 -0.24 -19.05
C CYS A 106 -11.53 -1.21 -20.19
N VAL A 107 -10.86 -2.32 -19.88
CA VAL A 107 -10.39 -3.30 -20.88
C VAL A 107 -11.56 -3.99 -21.56
N VAL A 108 -12.59 -4.39 -20.80
CA VAL A 108 -13.79 -5.03 -21.36
C VAL A 108 -14.54 -4.06 -22.26
N LEU A 109 -14.76 -2.80 -21.85
CA LEU A 109 -15.42 -1.80 -22.70
C LEU A 109 -14.62 -1.51 -23.99
N ALA A 110 -13.31 -1.30 -23.88
CA ALA A 110 -12.47 -1.00 -25.04
C ALA A 110 -12.32 -2.20 -26.00
N CYS A 111 -12.15 -3.42 -25.48
CA CYS A 111 -12.05 -4.62 -26.31
C CYS A 111 -13.41 -5.01 -26.90
N SER A 112 -14.50 -4.92 -26.13
CA SER A 112 -15.85 -5.21 -26.65
C SER A 112 -16.24 -4.28 -27.79
N ARG A 113 -15.81 -3.01 -27.77
CA ARG A 113 -15.95 -2.10 -28.92
C ARG A 113 -15.30 -2.65 -30.18
N MET A 114 -14.07 -3.16 -30.09
CA MET A 114 -13.36 -3.68 -31.26
C MET A 114 -13.85 -5.06 -31.69
N ILE A 115 -14.31 -5.89 -30.73
CA ILE A 115 -14.88 -7.20 -31.01
C ILE A 115 -16.26 -7.07 -31.66
N ALA A 116 -17.15 -6.24 -31.12
CA ALA A 116 -18.45 -5.96 -31.73
C ALA A 116 -18.30 -5.19 -33.05
N GLY A 117 -17.31 -4.31 -33.14
CA GLY A 117 -17.09 -3.40 -34.26
C GLY A 117 -17.40 -1.97 -33.89
N ARG A 118 -16.60 -1.05 -34.42
CA ARG A 118 -16.74 0.39 -34.14
C ARG A 118 -18.07 0.96 -34.63
N ARG A 119 -18.72 0.33 -35.61
CA ARG A 119 -20.04 0.73 -36.16
C ARG A 119 -21.21 0.31 -35.30
N LEU A 120 -21.13 -0.87 -34.69
CA LEU A 120 -22.24 -1.45 -33.90
C LEU A 120 -22.17 -1.05 -32.43
N PHE A 121 -20.97 -0.78 -31.92
CA PHE A 121 -20.80 -0.51 -30.50
C PHE A 121 -21.39 0.86 -30.10
N PRO A 122 -22.26 0.94 -29.07
CA PRO A 122 -22.93 2.19 -28.68
C PRO A 122 -21.97 3.36 -28.45
N CYS A 123 -22.17 4.46 -29.19
CA CYS A 123 -21.32 5.66 -29.11
C CYS A 123 -21.24 6.21 -27.67
N GLY A 124 -22.38 6.34 -27.00
CA GLY A 124 -22.42 6.88 -25.63
C GLY A 124 -21.61 6.06 -24.62
N LEU A 125 -21.67 4.72 -24.68
CA LEU A 125 -20.88 3.86 -23.79
C LEU A 125 -19.38 3.99 -24.05
N TYR A 126 -18.98 4.13 -25.31
CA TYR A 126 -17.60 4.34 -25.69
C TYR A 126 -17.06 5.67 -25.18
N LEU A 127 -17.78 6.77 -25.41
CA LEU A 127 -17.37 8.11 -24.98
C LEU A 127 -17.34 8.23 -23.46
N LEU A 128 -18.32 7.64 -22.77
CA LEU A 128 -18.32 7.54 -21.32
C LEU A 128 -17.09 6.78 -20.82
N GLY A 129 -16.77 5.64 -21.45
CA GLY A 129 -15.56 4.87 -21.13
C GLY A 129 -14.28 5.65 -21.36
N CYS A 130 -14.14 6.36 -22.48
CA CYS A 130 -12.97 7.19 -22.79
C CYS A 130 -12.79 8.35 -21.80
N LEU A 131 -13.88 9.03 -21.44
CA LEU A 131 -13.81 10.10 -20.45
C LEU A 131 -13.51 9.56 -19.05
N ILE A 132 -14.00 8.35 -18.74
CA ILE A 132 -13.82 7.75 -17.42
C ILE A 132 -12.45 7.08 -17.22
N PHE A 133 -11.79 6.72 -18.32
CA PHE A 133 -10.54 5.98 -18.32
C PHE A 133 -9.40 6.64 -17.50
N PRO A 134 -9.09 7.94 -17.64
CA PRO A 134 -7.97 8.58 -16.97
C PRO A 134 -8.04 8.44 -15.44
N GLN A 135 -9.24 8.66 -14.86
CA GLN A 135 -9.38 8.56 -13.42
C GLN A 135 -9.37 7.12 -12.91
N LEU A 136 -9.94 6.16 -13.66
CA LEU A 136 -10.00 4.77 -13.21
C LEU A 136 -8.59 4.17 -13.10
N THR A 137 -7.67 4.62 -13.95
CA THR A 137 -6.30 4.11 -14.03
C THR A 137 -5.30 4.92 -13.18
N ILE A 138 -5.38 6.25 -13.18
CA ILE A 138 -4.36 7.08 -12.52
C ILE A 138 -4.66 7.33 -11.04
N ILE A 139 -5.92 7.52 -10.65
CA ILE A 139 -6.27 7.83 -9.25
C ILE A 139 -5.83 6.75 -8.25
N PRO A 140 -5.98 5.44 -8.52
CA PRO A 140 -5.47 4.41 -7.62
C PRO A 140 -3.98 4.56 -7.32
N SER A 141 -3.16 4.96 -8.30
CA SER A 141 -1.73 5.21 -8.12
C SER A 141 -1.46 6.47 -7.27
N CYS A 142 -2.20 7.55 -7.50
CA CYS A 142 -2.15 8.77 -6.66
C CYS A 142 -2.47 8.46 -5.20
N ILE A 143 -3.58 7.74 -4.95
CA ILE A 143 -3.99 7.34 -3.60
C ILE A 143 -2.92 6.47 -2.93
N ARG A 144 -2.29 5.56 -3.68
CA ARG A 144 -1.20 4.70 -3.19
C ARG A 144 0.00 5.53 -2.73
N CYS A 145 0.42 6.52 -3.52
CA CYS A 145 1.53 7.41 -3.19
C CYS A 145 1.24 8.27 -1.96
N ILE A 146 0.04 8.87 -1.90
CA ILE A 146 -0.41 9.67 -0.76
C ILE A 146 -0.46 8.80 0.50
N ARG A 147 -1.05 7.60 0.42
CA ARG A 147 -1.12 6.64 1.52
C ARG A 147 0.27 6.29 2.05
N MET A 148 1.24 6.03 1.17
CA MET A 148 2.61 5.73 1.56
C MET A 148 3.25 6.89 2.35
N TYR A 149 3.07 8.12 1.88
CA TYR A 149 3.55 9.31 2.57
C TYR A 149 2.87 9.52 3.94
N LEU A 150 1.54 9.34 4.01
CA LEU A 150 0.80 9.46 5.26
C LEU A 150 1.18 8.37 6.27
N LEU A 151 1.42 7.14 5.83
CA LEU A 151 1.95 6.06 6.66
C LEU A 151 3.31 6.45 7.26
N TYR A 152 4.19 7.07 6.48
CA TYR A 152 5.48 7.56 6.97
C TYR A 152 5.30 8.61 8.07
N ILE A 153 4.44 9.61 7.86
CA ILE A 153 4.14 10.62 8.88
C ILE A 153 3.55 9.97 10.15
N LEU A 154 2.63 9.02 9.97
CA LEU A 154 1.98 8.30 11.06
C LEU A 154 3.03 7.58 11.91
N ASN A 155 3.97 6.87 11.30
CA ASN A 155 5.05 6.18 11.99
C ASN A 155 6.00 7.11 12.73
N LEU A 156 6.37 8.23 12.11
CA LEU A 156 7.23 9.22 12.72
C LEU A 156 6.57 9.79 13.98
N LYS A 157 5.26 10.08 13.93
CA LYS A 157 4.49 10.53 15.10
C LYS A 157 4.34 9.44 16.16
N LYS A 158 4.07 8.19 15.78
CA LYS A 158 4.01 7.05 16.72
C LYS A 158 5.35 6.88 17.44
N THR A 159 6.47 6.91 16.72
CA THR A 159 7.80 6.76 17.31
C THR A 159 8.12 7.90 18.27
N LYS A 160 7.84 9.15 17.90
CA LYS A 160 8.01 10.31 18.78
C LYS A 160 7.16 10.20 20.05
N LEU A 161 5.91 9.75 19.95
CA LEU A 161 5.05 9.54 21.10
C LEU A 161 5.64 8.54 22.10
N VAL A 162 6.26 7.48 21.59
CA VAL A 162 6.91 6.44 22.41
C VAL A 162 8.16 6.99 23.09
N GLU A 163 8.98 7.75 22.37
CA GLU A 163 10.17 8.40 22.92
C GLU A 163 9.82 9.41 24.01
N LEU A 164 8.78 10.23 23.79
CA LEU A 164 8.25 11.14 24.81
C LEU A 164 7.77 10.41 26.07
N LYS A 165 7.00 9.33 25.91
CA LYS A 165 6.56 8.48 27.04
C LYS A 165 7.74 7.84 27.78
N ARG A 166 8.82 7.48 27.07
CA ARG A 166 10.05 6.94 27.67
C ARG A 166 10.75 7.99 28.51
N THR A 167 10.96 9.19 27.94
CA THR A 167 11.60 10.32 28.61
C THR A 167 10.83 10.75 29.85
N ALA A 168 9.51 10.93 29.75
CA ALA A 168 8.65 11.25 30.90
C ALA A 168 8.76 10.19 32.02
N SER A 169 8.82 8.90 31.66
CA SER A 169 8.99 7.85 32.67
C SER A 169 10.37 7.78 33.31
N MET A 170 11.42 8.30 32.66
CA MET A 170 12.74 8.41 33.26
C MET A 170 12.76 9.51 34.31
N TYR A 171 12.25 10.71 34.00
CA TYR A 171 12.17 11.83 34.94
C TYR A 171 11.37 11.48 36.19
N LEU A 172 10.20 10.84 36.04
CA LEU A 172 9.38 10.38 37.17
C LEU A 172 10.01 9.24 37.99
N GLY A 173 10.97 8.50 37.40
CA GLY A 173 11.56 7.30 38.01
C GLY A 173 12.88 7.56 38.75
N SER A 174 13.59 8.64 38.42
CA SER A 174 14.90 8.97 38.98
C SER A 174 14.85 9.93 40.16
N ARG A 175 13.71 10.08 40.83
CA ARG A 175 13.64 10.84 42.08
C ARG A 175 14.70 10.26 43.03
N PRO A 176 15.71 11.06 43.44
CA PRO A 176 16.66 10.62 44.44
C PRO A 176 15.82 10.14 45.62
N LYS A 177 16.10 8.94 46.13
CA LYS A 177 15.71 8.67 47.50
C LYS A 177 16.52 9.65 48.31
N ASP A 178 15.93 10.80 48.61
CA ASP A 178 16.54 11.74 49.51
C ASP A 178 16.95 10.94 50.73
N HIS A 179 18.24 11.02 51.02
CA HIS A 179 18.83 10.47 52.22
C HIS A 179 17.88 10.79 53.35
N GLU A 180 17.29 9.75 53.92
CA GLU A 180 16.48 9.79 55.12
C GLU A 180 17.36 10.44 56.19
N PHE A 181 17.27 11.77 56.30
CA PHE A 181 17.99 12.56 57.26
C PHE A 181 17.39 12.12 58.60
N SER A 182 18.15 11.29 59.31
CA SER A 182 17.77 10.73 60.59
C SER A 182 17.56 11.92 61.52
N GLU A 183 16.31 12.26 61.82
CA GLU A 183 16.00 13.25 62.84
C GLU A 183 16.61 12.76 64.17
N PRO A 184 17.47 13.55 64.83
CA PRO A 184 17.93 13.23 66.16
C PRO A 184 16.77 13.40 67.15
N ASN A 185 16.48 12.33 67.88
CA ASN A 185 15.50 12.25 68.97
C ASN A 185 15.54 13.49 69.88
N SER A 186 14.41 14.18 70.03
CA SER A 186 14.17 15.13 71.11
C SER A 186 13.04 14.64 72.02
N PRO A 187 13.12 14.84 73.35
CA PRO A 187 12.27 14.14 74.31
C PRO A 187 10.98 14.90 74.67
N THR A 188 10.04 14.09 75.12
CA THR A 188 8.70 14.28 75.68
C THR A 188 8.54 15.40 76.71
N SER A 189 7.42 16.15 76.65
CA SER A 189 6.65 16.63 77.83
C SER A 189 5.30 17.31 77.46
N PRO A 190 4.35 17.50 78.42
CA PRO A 190 2.90 17.31 78.20
C PRO A 190 1.99 18.56 78.29
N VAL A 191 0.84 18.55 77.55
CA VAL A 191 -0.60 18.83 77.90
C VAL A 191 -0.97 20.14 78.68
N PRO A 192 -2.19 20.76 78.60
CA PRO A 192 -3.06 21.40 77.55
C PRO A 192 -3.51 22.84 78.04
N PRO A 193 -4.76 23.41 77.88
CA PRO A 193 -5.86 23.32 76.90
C PRO A 193 -6.39 24.70 76.35
N THR A 194 -7.44 24.63 75.51
CA THR A 194 -8.54 25.63 75.33
C THR A 194 -8.38 26.75 74.29
N PHE A 195 -9.23 26.77 73.25
CA PHE A 195 -10.31 27.75 73.00
C PHE A 195 -10.86 27.64 71.56
N SER A 196 -12.19 27.45 71.45
CA SER A 196 -13.00 27.80 70.27
C SER A 196 -13.31 29.32 70.30
N PRO A 197 -13.73 29.99 69.20
CA PRO A 197 -15.13 29.90 68.78
C PRO A 197 -15.39 29.99 67.26
N ASP A 198 -16.67 29.77 66.95
CA ASP A 198 -17.39 29.76 65.68
C ASP A 198 -17.12 30.92 64.70
N PHE A 199 -17.26 30.64 63.40
CA PHE A 199 -18.07 31.50 62.53
C PHE A 199 -18.73 30.74 61.37
N GLN A 200 -19.92 31.24 61.05
CA GLN A 200 -21.04 30.64 60.33
C GLN A 200 -21.02 30.84 58.80
N THR A 201 -21.59 29.83 58.10
CA THR A 201 -22.46 29.86 56.89
C THR A 201 -22.17 30.78 55.70
N LEU A 202 -22.11 30.20 54.48
CA LEU A 202 -23.10 30.54 53.43
C LEU A 202 -23.18 29.49 52.30
N ASN A 203 -24.43 29.17 51.95
CA ASN A 203 -24.88 28.35 50.84
C ASN A 203 -24.59 28.98 49.46
N SER A 204 -24.40 28.17 48.41
CA SER A 204 -25.32 28.12 47.25
C SER A 204 -24.78 27.32 46.04
N LEU A 205 -25.62 26.40 45.57
CA LEU A 205 -25.98 26.08 44.18
C LEU A 205 -24.89 25.87 43.10
N ASN A 206 -24.77 24.63 42.59
CA ASN A 206 -25.52 24.19 41.40
C ASN A 206 -25.14 22.73 41.02
N SER A 207 -26.10 21.82 41.22
CA SER A 207 -26.12 20.49 40.60
C SER A 207 -26.90 20.57 39.28
N VAL A 208 -26.27 20.18 38.18
CA VAL A 208 -26.97 19.85 36.93
C VAL A 208 -26.79 18.37 36.68
N THR A 209 -27.87 17.65 36.94
CA THR A 209 -28.10 16.25 36.59
C THR A 209 -28.62 16.20 35.16
N THR A 210 -28.00 15.40 34.29
CA THR A 210 -28.66 14.88 33.08
C THR A 210 -28.37 13.40 32.98
N THR A 211 -29.31 12.63 33.52
CA THR A 211 -29.51 11.20 33.33
C THR A 211 -30.28 10.98 32.02
N ILE A 212 -29.68 10.27 31.07
CA ILE A 212 -30.40 9.53 30.04
C ILE A 212 -29.80 8.12 30.07
N ASP A 213 -30.47 7.24 30.81
CA ASP A 213 -30.29 5.80 30.72
C ASP A 213 -31.22 5.30 29.61
N GLU A 214 -30.65 4.88 28.48
CA GLU A 214 -31.30 3.92 27.59
C GLU A 214 -30.57 2.58 27.72
N VAL A 215 -31.24 1.68 28.43
CA VAL A 215 -30.92 0.27 28.59
C VAL A 215 -31.29 -0.43 27.28
N PHE A 216 -30.29 -0.85 26.51
CA PHE A 216 -30.47 -1.78 25.39
C PHE A 216 -29.97 -3.16 25.81
N VAL A 217 -30.89 -4.00 26.28
CA VAL A 217 -30.68 -5.43 26.50
C VAL A 217 -30.79 -6.13 25.15
N VAL A 218 -29.67 -6.64 24.64
CA VAL A 218 -29.68 -7.63 23.55
C VAL A 218 -29.42 -8.99 24.18
N ASN A 219 -30.50 -9.75 24.35
CA ASN A 219 -30.44 -11.20 24.50
C ASN A 219 -29.95 -11.78 23.16
N ILE A 220 -28.82 -12.48 23.20
CA ILE A 220 -28.45 -13.42 22.13
C ILE A 220 -28.67 -14.80 22.70
N GLU A 221 -29.74 -15.43 22.24
CA GLU A 221 -30.02 -16.85 22.41
C GLU A 221 -28.90 -17.65 21.73
N ASN A 222 -28.31 -18.58 22.48
CA ASN A 222 -27.48 -19.63 21.93
C ASN A 222 -28.40 -20.64 21.25
N GLU A 223 -28.38 -20.68 19.92
CA GLU A 223 -28.84 -21.85 19.17
C GLU A 223 -27.69 -22.84 19.04
N ASP A 224 -27.86 -23.96 19.72
CA ASP A 224 -27.15 -25.21 19.50
C ASP A 224 -27.44 -25.73 18.08
N ALA A 225 -26.38 -25.99 17.31
CA ALA A 225 -26.47 -26.77 16.08
C ALA A 225 -25.46 -27.91 16.13
N ASP A 226 -25.94 -29.03 16.67
CA ASP A 226 -25.53 -30.38 16.33
C ASP A 226 -25.39 -30.51 14.79
N SER A 227 -24.23 -30.99 14.33
CA SER A 227 -24.21 -31.74 13.08
C SER A 227 -23.24 -32.91 13.17
N LYS A 228 -23.85 -34.07 12.91
CA LYS A 228 -23.36 -35.42 13.03
C LYS A 228 -22.21 -35.71 12.08
N ILE A 229 -21.32 -36.53 12.61
CA ILE A 229 -20.39 -37.40 11.89
C ILE A 229 -21.24 -38.39 11.08
N GLU A 230 -21.07 -38.41 9.76
CA GLU A 230 -21.37 -39.58 8.94
C GLU A 230 -20.13 -39.97 8.14
N ASP A 231 -19.67 -41.18 8.44
CA ASP A 231 -18.69 -41.96 7.71
C ASP A 231 -19.22 -42.33 6.32
N GLY A 232 -18.32 -42.33 5.33
CA GLY A 232 -18.64 -42.68 3.96
C GLY A 232 -17.39 -43.07 3.18
N ASP A 233 -16.84 -44.24 3.51
CA ASP A 233 -15.85 -44.97 2.72
C ASP A 233 -16.38 -45.29 1.32
N MET A 234 -15.63 -44.94 0.28
CA MET A 234 -15.52 -45.71 -0.98
C MET A 234 -14.57 -44.98 -1.95
N PHE A 235 -13.32 -45.45 -2.10
CA PHE A 235 -12.88 -46.07 -3.37
C PHE A 235 -11.45 -46.60 -3.25
N SER A 236 -11.31 -47.79 -3.81
CA SER A 236 -10.24 -48.75 -3.74
C SER A 236 -8.95 -48.35 -4.44
N SER A 237 -7.84 -48.72 -3.79
CA SER A 237 -6.52 -48.96 -4.38
C SER A 237 -6.61 -49.95 -5.57
N PRO A 238 -5.62 -49.93 -6.48
CA PRO A 238 -4.74 -51.09 -6.42
C PRO A 238 -3.24 -50.73 -6.40
N ARG A 239 -2.56 -51.43 -5.50
CA ARG A 239 -1.15 -51.82 -5.53
C ARG A 239 -0.76 -52.39 -6.91
N SER A 240 0.40 -51.97 -7.40
CA SER A 240 1.33 -52.87 -8.08
C SER A 240 2.75 -52.42 -7.78
N ASP A 241 3.54 -53.39 -7.33
CA ASP A 241 4.93 -53.29 -6.95
C ASP A 241 5.88 -53.22 -8.16
N ASP A 242 7.12 -52.86 -7.85
CA ASP A 242 8.38 -53.28 -8.49
C ASP A 242 8.97 -52.54 -9.70
N LYS A 243 10.10 -51.87 -9.40
CA LYS A 243 11.44 -51.86 -10.06
C LYS A 243 11.98 -50.43 -10.21
N MET A 244 12.99 -50.06 -9.42
CA MET A 244 14.43 -50.23 -9.74
C MET A 244 14.79 -49.55 -11.07
N ILE A 245 15.51 -48.41 -11.00
CA ILE A 245 16.68 -48.05 -11.83
C ILE A 245 17.14 -46.61 -11.54
N SER A 246 18.41 -46.52 -11.14
CA SER A 246 19.45 -45.56 -11.53
C SER A 246 19.23 -44.05 -11.40
N SER A 247 19.99 -43.49 -10.46
CA SER A 247 20.79 -42.27 -10.59
C SER A 247 21.15 -41.88 -12.03
N TYR A 248 20.92 -40.61 -12.38
CA TYR A 248 21.73 -39.89 -13.37
C TYR A 248 22.03 -38.48 -12.88
N SER A 249 23.31 -38.25 -12.57
CA SER A 249 23.94 -36.95 -12.66
C SER A 249 24.04 -36.55 -14.13
N LEU A 250 23.66 -35.32 -14.46
CA LEU A 250 24.01 -34.72 -15.74
C LEU A 250 24.75 -33.40 -15.51
N ALA A 251 26.07 -33.51 -15.60
CA ALA A 251 26.95 -32.40 -15.89
C ALA A 251 26.81 -32.02 -17.38
N SER A 252 26.81 -30.72 -17.68
CA SER A 252 27.18 -30.22 -19.00
C SER A 252 28.12 -29.01 -18.84
N HIS A 253 29.40 -29.30 -19.02
CA HIS A 253 30.44 -28.44 -19.61
C HIS A 253 30.05 -28.18 -21.08
N LEU A 254 30.25 -27.04 -21.77
CA LEU A 254 31.40 -26.19 -22.12
C LEU A 254 30.78 -25.03 -22.96
N THR A 255 31.27 -23.79 -23.07
CA THR A 255 32.54 -23.27 -23.63
C THR A 255 32.67 -21.80 -23.21
N SER A 256 33.71 -21.36 -22.49
CA SER A 256 34.99 -20.82 -22.99
C SER A 256 34.89 -19.70 -24.04
N THR A 257 35.10 -18.46 -23.61
CA THR A 257 35.91 -17.49 -24.37
C THR A 257 36.76 -16.67 -23.39
N GLU A 258 38.07 -16.71 -23.67
CA GLU A 258 39.17 -15.90 -23.14
C GLU A 258 38.85 -14.39 -23.27
N GLY A 259 39.45 -13.43 -22.56
CA GLY A 259 40.58 -13.38 -21.64
C GLY A 259 40.88 -11.89 -21.42
N PHE A 260 41.29 -11.48 -20.20
CA PHE A 260 42.11 -10.28 -20.01
C PHE A 260 42.77 -10.33 -18.63
N THR A 261 44.09 -10.21 -18.63
CA THR A 261 45.00 -10.26 -17.49
C THR A 261 45.14 -8.92 -16.77
N MET A 262 45.53 -9.02 -15.48
CA MET A 262 46.40 -8.15 -14.64
C MET A 262 46.69 -6.72 -15.12
N GLU A 263 46.73 -5.67 -14.30
CA GLU A 263 47.35 -5.47 -12.98
C GLU A 263 46.98 -4.02 -12.55
N ASP A 264 46.78 -3.75 -11.25
CA ASP A 264 47.59 -2.75 -10.50
C ASP A 264 46.94 -2.22 -9.22
N ASN A 265 47.79 -2.24 -8.20
CA ASN A 265 47.63 -1.65 -6.88
C ASN A 265 47.69 -0.12 -6.96
N VAL A 266 46.69 0.59 -6.45
CA VAL A 266 46.89 1.96 -5.93
C VAL A 266 46.09 2.15 -4.64
N ILE A 267 46.84 2.19 -3.55
CA ILE A 267 46.43 2.71 -2.25
C ILE A 267 46.18 4.22 -2.41
N ARG A 268 44.91 4.65 -2.33
CA ARG A 268 44.56 6.06 -2.08
C ARG A 268 44.05 6.22 -0.65
N LYS A 269 44.91 6.78 0.21
CA LYS A 269 44.47 7.51 1.40
C LYS A 269 43.62 8.69 0.92
N VAL A 270 42.36 8.73 1.33
CA VAL A 270 41.49 9.90 1.18
C VAL A 270 41.38 10.52 2.55
N ASP A 271 42.04 11.65 2.73
CA ASP A 271 41.91 12.52 3.88
C ASP A 271 40.48 13.09 3.93
N SER A 272 39.78 12.80 5.03
CA SER A 272 38.49 13.39 5.34
C SER A 272 38.64 14.83 5.84
N PRO A 273 37.80 15.79 5.37
CA PRO A 273 37.93 17.21 5.72
C PRO A 273 37.48 17.51 7.16
N PRO A 274 37.95 18.63 7.75
CA PRO A 274 37.71 18.97 9.15
C PRO A 274 36.25 19.36 9.40
N ARG A 275 35.73 18.85 10.51
CA ARG A 275 34.38 19.05 11.04
C ARG A 275 34.27 20.47 11.60
N LYS A 276 33.44 21.32 10.99
CA LYS A 276 33.14 22.69 11.44
C LYS A 276 32.49 22.71 12.82
N ASP A 277 32.96 23.65 13.62
CA ASP A 277 32.58 23.94 15.01
C ASP A 277 31.08 24.19 15.19
N SER A 278 30.52 23.51 16.19
CA SER A 278 29.19 23.79 16.72
C SER A 278 29.22 25.07 17.56
N LYS A 279 28.45 26.08 17.15
CA LYS A 279 28.12 27.26 17.97
C LYS A 279 27.55 26.83 19.32
N LYS A 280 28.22 27.20 20.41
CA LYS A 280 27.64 27.26 21.75
C LYS A 280 26.55 28.33 21.74
N VAL A 281 25.35 27.94 22.14
CA VAL A 281 24.26 28.86 22.48
C VAL A 281 24.37 29.07 23.98
N ASP A 282 24.73 30.29 24.38
CA ASP A 282 24.76 30.70 25.78
C ASP A 282 23.33 30.82 26.28
N PHE A 283 23.01 30.06 27.34
CA PHE A 283 21.72 30.09 28.00
C PHE A 283 21.84 31.07 29.17
N GLU A 284 21.20 32.23 29.06
CA GLU A 284 21.09 33.20 30.15
C GLU A 284 20.32 32.57 31.32
N ALA A 285 20.98 32.52 32.47
CA ALA A 285 20.40 32.02 33.70
C ALA A 285 19.37 33.03 34.22
N PHE A 286 18.11 32.62 34.24
CA PHE A 286 17.00 33.33 34.87
C PHE A 286 17.07 33.10 36.38
N THR A 287 17.54 34.09 37.13
CA THR A 287 17.61 34.07 38.61
C THR A 287 16.21 34.31 39.18
N ILE A 288 15.59 33.28 39.73
CA ILE A 288 14.30 33.37 40.45
C ILE A 288 14.59 33.67 41.92
N GLU A 289 14.07 34.79 42.42
CA GLU A 289 14.04 35.14 43.84
C GLU A 289 13.29 34.07 44.64
N SER A 290 14.00 33.45 45.59
CA SER A 290 13.51 32.36 46.42
C SER A 290 12.56 32.88 47.50
N THR A 291 11.26 32.85 47.23
CA THR A 291 10.26 32.76 48.30
C THR A 291 10.29 31.32 48.82
N THR A 292 10.42 31.15 50.15
CA THR A 292 10.47 29.86 50.84
C THR A 292 9.12 29.15 50.74
N ILE A 293 8.92 28.47 49.61
CA ILE A 293 7.83 27.51 49.42
C ILE A 293 8.31 26.19 50.00
N ASP A 294 7.52 25.61 50.91
CA ASP A 294 7.77 24.29 51.50
C ASP A 294 8.03 23.26 50.39
N CYS A 295 9.18 22.56 50.45
CA CYS A 295 9.62 21.62 49.42
C CYS A 295 8.58 20.53 49.12
N LYS A 296 7.70 20.21 50.08
CA LYS A 296 6.58 19.26 49.87
C LYS A 296 5.46 19.82 48.99
N GLN A 297 5.26 21.14 48.94
CA GLN A 297 4.26 21.79 48.08
C GLN A 297 4.76 21.95 46.65
N MET A 298 6.03 22.32 46.44
CA MET A 298 6.65 22.41 45.10
C MET A 298 6.61 21.06 44.38
N ASP A 299 6.92 19.98 45.10
CA ASP A 299 6.83 18.60 44.60
C ASP A 299 5.42 18.17 44.17
N LYS A 300 4.39 18.64 44.88
CA LYS A 300 3.00 18.31 44.56
C LYS A 300 2.52 19.10 43.34
N ILE A 301 2.96 20.35 43.22
CA ILE A 301 2.65 21.24 42.10
C ILE A 301 3.38 20.78 40.83
N GLU A 302 4.66 20.38 40.91
CA GLU A 302 5.42 19.93 39.75
C GLU A 302 4.92 18.58 39.20
N ASN A 303 4.58 17.62 40.08
CA ASN A 303 3.96 16.37 39.65
C ASN A 303 2.56 16.61 39.06
N GLN A 304 1.76 17.52 39.61
CA GLN A 304 0.46 17.89 39.03
C GLN A 304 0.62 18.63 37.69
N LEU A 305 1.60 19.51 37.57
CA LEU A 305 1.87 20.26 36.35
C LEU A 305 2.39 19.32 35.24
N GLU A 306 3.28 18.37 35.56
CA GLU A 306 3.74 17.34 34.61
C GLU A 306 2.61 16.39 34.22
N GLU A 307 1.77 15.96 35.15
CA GLU A 307 0.64 15.06 34.86
C GLU A 307 -0.42 15.77 34.00
N GLN A 308 -0.65 17.06 34.24
CA GLN A 308 -1.58 17.89 33.48
C GLN A 308 -1.01 18.26 32.10
N HIS A 309 0.27 18.65 31.98
CA HIS A 309 0.90 18.98 30.69
C HIS A 309 1.14 17.74 29.83
N SER A 310 1.62 16.64 30.41
CA SER A 310 1.86 15.40 29.68
C SER A 310 0.56 14.77 29.20
N GLY A 311 -0.51 14.80 30.01
CA GLY A 311 -1.83 14.30 29.64
C GLY A 311 -2.44 15.06 28.46
N VAL A 312 -2.42 16.40 28.50
CA VAL A 312 -2.96 17.25 27.42
C VAL A 312 -2.17 17.06 26.13
N PHE A 313 -0.83 17.04 26.21
CA PHE A 313 0.03 16.86 25.03
C PHE A 313 -0.14 15.47 24.39
N VAL A 314 -0.17 14.40 25.20
CA VAL A 314 -0.39 13.02 24.73
C VAL A 314 -1.76 12.89 24.07
N ARG A 315 -2.82 13.46 24.65
CA ARG A 315 -4.16 13.47 24.04
C ARG A 315 -4.18 14.17 22.69
N LYS A 316 -3.49 15.31 22.54
CA LYS A 316 -3.37 16.01 21.25
C LYS A 316 -2.67 15.16 20.19
N TYR A 317 -1.57 14.50 20.55
CA TYR A 317 -0.86 13.59 19.63
C TYR A 317 -1.71 12.38 19.24
N GLN A 318 -2.44 11.79 20.18
CA GLN A 318 -3.32 10.66 19.92
C GLN A 318 -4.42 11.04 18.91
N LYS A 319 -5.04 12.22 19.05
CA LYS A 319 -6.02 12.73 18.07
C LYS A 319 -5.41 12.84 16.67
N HIS A 320 -4.20 13.37 16.54
CA HIS A 320 -3.51 13.44 15.24
C HIS A 320 -3.19 12.06 14.65
N ILE A 321 -2.80 11.09 15.47
CA ILE A 321 -2.54 9.71 15.04
C ILE A 321 -3.84 9.06 14.54
N ASN A 322 -4.96 9.27 15.24
CA ASN A 322 -6.27 8.74 14.84
C ASN A 322 -6.73 9.34 13.50
N ILE A 323 -6.56 10.65 13.28
CA ILE A 323 -6.88 11.31 12.01
C ILE A 323 -6.01 10.75 10.88
N LEU A 324 -4.69 10.64 11.07
CA LEU A 324 -3.80 10.08 10.05
C LEU A 324 -4.11 8.61 9.75
N SER A 325 -4.43 7.82 10.78
CA SER A 325 -4.87 6.43 10.63
C SER A 325 -6.16 6.33 9.80
N PHE A 326 -7.11 7.24 10.03
CA PHE A 326 -8.32 7.35 9.22
C PHE A 326 -8.01 7.73 7.76
N MET A 327 -7.14 8.71 7.52
CA MET A 327 -6.74 9.12 6.16
C MET A 327 -6.04 7.99 5.37
N VAL A 328 -5.28 7.13 6.06
CA VAL A 328 -4.61 5.96 5.47
C VAL A 328 -5.60 4.81 5.20
N SER A 329 -6.75 4.80 5.87
CA SER A 329 -7.73 3.73 5.76
C SER A 329 -8.41 3.68 4.39
N TYR A 330 -8.82 2.48 3.98
CA TYR A 330 -9.63 2.27 2.78
C TYR A 330 -10.97 3.02 2.86
N LYS A 331 -11.45 3.29 4.07
CA LYS A 331 -12.66 4.08 4.34
C LYS A 331 -12.59 5.49 3.74
N MET A 332 -11.38 6.06 3.60
CA MET A 332 -11.18 7.34 2.93
C MET A 332 -10.89 7.19 1.43
N SER A 333 -10.15 6.14 1.04
CA SER A 333 -9.80 5.92 -0.37
C SER A 333 -11.03 5.67 -1.26
N ILE A 334 -12.02 4.90 -0.79
CA ILE A 334 -13.20 4.54 -1.57
C ILE A 334 -14.09 5.76 -1.89
N PRO A 335 -14.46 6.63 -0.93
CA PRO A 335 -15.22 7.84 -1.22
C PRO A 335 -14.51 8.81 -2.16
N ILE A 336 -13.19 8.97 -2.03
CA ILE A 336 -12.40 9.80 -2.97
C ILE A 336 -12.57 9.27 -4.38
N TYR A 337 -12.44 7.94 -4.56
CA TYR A 337 -12.59 7.31 -5.86
C TYR A 337 -14.00 7.50 -6.45
N ILE A 338 -15.04 7.27 -5.66
CA ILE A 338 -16.44 7.48 -6.05
C ILE A 338 -16.70 8.94 -6.42
N PHE A 339 -16.15 9.88 -5.66
CA PHE A 339 -16.29 11.31 -5.92
C PHE A 339 -15.72 11.71 -7.29
N PHE A 340 -14.49 11.29 -7.60
CA PHE A 340 -13.89 11.58 -8.91
C PHE A 340 -14.62 10.90 -10.06
N LEU A 341 -15.10 9.67 -9.87
CA LEU A 341 -15.93 8.99 -10.86
C LEU A 341 -17.23 9.77 -11.13
N GLY A 342 -17.91 10.22 -10.08
CA GLY A 342 -19.12 11.04 -10.17
C GLY A 342 -18.89 12.36 -10.91
N MET A 343 -17.78 13.07 -10.63
CA MET A 343 -17.45 14.30 -11.34
C MET A 343 -17.30 14.11 -12.85
N HIS A 344 -16.71 12.99 -13.29
CA HIS A 344 -16.56 12.70 -14.72
C HIS A 344 -17.84 12.26 -15.39
N ILE A 345 -18.73 11.57 -14.67
CA ILE A 345 -20.08 11.31 -15.16
C ILE A 345 -20.82 12.64 -15.37
N VAL A 346 -20.71 13.59 -14.45
CA VAL A 346 -21.28 14.93 -14.64
C VAL A 346 -20.65 15.65 -15.83
N LEU A 347 -19.32 15.60 -15.98
CA LEU A 347 -18.62 16.18 -17.12
C LEU A 347 -19.09 15.57 -18.46
N TYR A 348 -19.32 14.25 -18.49
CA TYR A 348 -19.88 13.57 -19.66
C TYR A 348 -21.24 14.14 -20.06
N PHE A 349 -22.16 14.31 -19.09
CA PHE A 349 -23.47 14.90 -19.35
C PHE A 349 -23.39 16.34 -19.83
N ILE A 350 -22.46 17.14 -19.29
CA ILE A 350 -22.24 18.51 -19.73
C ILE A 350 -21.74 18.54 -21.19
N LEU A 351 -20.71 17.75 -21.53
CA LEU A 351 -20.17 17.68 -22.89
C LEU A 351 -21.22 17.19 -23.89
N GLY A 352 -22.00 16.17 -23.52
CA GLY A 352 -23.10 15.68 -24.35
C GLY A 352 -24.22 16.70 -24.54
N GLY A 353 -24.57 17.45 -23.48
CA GLY A 353 -25.57 18.52 -23.58
C GLY A 353 -25.12 19.66 -24.50
N VAL A 354 -23.83 20.02 -24.45
CA VAL A 354 -23.24 21.01 -25.37
C VAL A 354 -23.28 20.51 -26.81
N GLU A 355 -22.82 19.27 -27.08
CA GLU A 355 -22.86 18.70 -28.44
C GLU A 355 -24.28 18.68 -29.00
N SER A 356 -25.25 18.20 -28.22
CA SER A 356 -26.67 18.13 -28.63
C SER A 356 -27.28 19.51 -28.91
N TYR A 357 -26.91 20.53 -28.12
CA TYR A 357 -27.34 21.91 -28.36
C TYR A 357 -26.78 22.48 -29.66
N PHE A 358 -25.49 22.29 -29.94
CA PHE A 358 -24.87 22.80 -31.18
C PHE A 358 -25.35 22.05 -32.42
N GLN A 359 -25.57 20.74 -32.30
CA GLN A 359 -26.13 19.93 -33.38
C GLN A 359 -27.55 20.41 -33.74
N SER A 360 -28.40 20.66 -32.74
CA SER A 360 -29.79 21.10 -32.97
C SER A 360 -29.92 22.55 -33.47
N THR A 361 -28.98 23.44 -33.12
CA THR A 361 -29.08 24.87 -33.45
C THR A 361 -28.26 25.28 -34.66
N GLN A 362 -27.07 24.70 -34.86
CA GLN A 362 -26.11 25.13 -35.89
C GLN A 362 -25.83 24.08 -36.95
N ASN A 363 -26.36 22.85 -36.81
CA ASN A 363 -25.99 21.69 -37.64
C ASN A 363 -24.45 21.48 -37.68
N GLN A 364 -23.77 21.82 -36.59
CA GLN A 364 -22.33 21.65 -36.43
C GLN A 364 -22.06 20.66 -35.31
N GLU A 365 -21.15 19.74 -35.56
CA GLU A 365 -20.62 18.79 -34.58
C GLU A 365 -19.23 19.27 -34.15
N ILE A 366 -19.00 19.36 -32.84
CA ILE A 366 -17.77 19.93 -32.30
C ILE A 366 -16.83 18.81 -31.87
N PHE A 367 -17.36 17.85 -31.12
CA PHE A 367 -16.60 16.78 -30.48
C PHE A 367 -16.62 15.46 -31.25
N LEU A 368 -17.67 15.20 -32.02
CA LEU A 368 -17.84 13.95 -32.76
C LEU A 368 -17.69 14.16 -34.27
N ARG A 369 -17.56 13.04 -34.99
CA ARG A 369 -17.60 13.00 -36.46
C ARG A 369 -19.05 12.88 -36.96
N PRO A 370 -19.32 13.22 -38.24
CA PRO A 370 -20.66 13.19 -38.85
C PRO A 370 -21.48 11.95 -38.51
N GLY A 371 -22.62 12.17 -37.87
CA GLY A 371 -23.57 11.14 -37.47
C GLY A 371 -23.37 10.57 -36.06
N GLY A 372 -22.44 11.12 -35.28
CA GLY A 372 -22.27 10.78 -33.86
C GLY A 372 -23.11 11.67 -32.94
N ASP A 373 -23.52 11.14 -31.79
CA ASP A 373 -24.03 11.92 -30.65
C ASP A 373 -23.67 11.19 -29.34
N PHE A 374 -23.42 11.94 -28.27
CA PHE A 374 -23.09 11.41 -26.94
C PHE A 374 -24.20 10.54 -26.39
N PHE A 375 -25.47 10.86 -26.65
CA PHE A 375 -26.59 10.10 -26.13
C PHE A 375 -27.11 9.03 -27.09
N LEU A 376 -26.35 8.73 -28.15
CA LEU A 376 -26.70 7.76 -29.16
C LEU A 376 -26.18 6.37 -28.81
N PHE A 377 -27.11 5.43 -28.64
CA PHE A 377 -26.81 4.04 -28.28
C PHE A 377 -27.14 3.03 -29.37
N SER A 378 -27.66 3.48 -30.52
CA SER A 378 -28.07 2.61 -31.63
C SER A 378 -26.92 2.19 -32.53
N HIS A 379 -25.87 3.02 -32.62
CA HIS A 379 -24.68 2.76 -33.42
C HIS A 379 -23.47 3.45 -32.82
N GLY A 380 -22.30 3.18 -33.38
CA GLY A 380 -21.04 3.75 -32.96
C GLY A 380 -20.63 4.99 -33.73
N CYS A 381 -19.62 5.66 -33.19
CA CYS A 381 -19.14 6.96 -33.68
C CYS A 381 -17.60 7.02 -33.70
N GLY A 382 -17.07 7.93 -34.52
CA GLY A 382 -15.67 8.34 -34.49
C GLY A 382 -15.45 9.58 -33.61
N MET A 383 -14.29 9.67 -32.97
CA MET A 383 -13.91 10.87 -32.21
C MET A 383 -13.34 11.94 -33.16
N SER A 384 -13.67 13.20 -32.91
CA SER A 384 -12.98 14.32 -33.56
C SER A 384 -11.62 14.58 -32.92
N LEU A 385 -10.78 15.38 -33.60
CA LEU A 385 -9.52 15.85 -33.03
C LEU A 385 -9.75 16.70 -31.76
N ASN A 386 -10.82 17.50 -31.73
CA ASN A 386 -11.16 18.35 -30.58
C ASN A 386 -11.42 17.52 -29.32
N TYR A 387 -12.22 16.45 -29.44
CA TYR A 387 -12.45 15.55 -28.30
C TYR A 387 -11.16 14.83 -27.87
N SER A 388 -10.32 14.44 -28.83
CA SER A 388 -9.02 13.83 -28.55
C SER A 388 -8.10 14.78 -27.76
N ILE A 389 -8.10 16.08 -28.09
CA ILE A 389 -7.36 17.11 -27.33
C ILE A 389 -7.87 17.22 -25.89
N ILE A 390 -9.18 17.15 -25.67
CA ILE A 390 -9.77 17.16 -24.32
C ILE A 390 -9.29 15.94 -23.53
N LEU A 391 -9.36 14.74 -24.11
CA LEU A 391 -8.89 13.50 -23.46
C LEU A 391 -7.41 13.56 -23.11
N VAL A 392 -6.57 14.04 -24.03
CA VAL A 392 -5.13 14.19 -23.82
C VAL A 392 -4.84 15.21 -22.71
N SER A 393 -5.55 16.34 -22.72
CA SER A 393 -5.41 17.36 -21.68
C SER A 393 -5.79 16.80 -20.30
N LEU A 394 -6.86 16.01 -20.24
CA LEU A 394 -7.29 15.36 -19.02
C LEU A 394 -6.26 14.34 -18.52
N MET A 395 -5.74 13.50 -19.42
CA MET A 395 -4.65 12.56 -19.10
C MET A 395 -3.41 13.28 -18.58
N ALA A 396 -3.01 14.39 -19.21
CA ALA A 396 -1.86 15.18 -18.79
C ALA A 396 -2.03 15.76 -17.37
N ILE A 397 -3.23 16.26 -17.03
CA ILE A 397 -3.55 16.74 -15.68
C ILE A 397 -3.40 15.61 -14.65
N TYR A 398 -3.91 14.42 -14.95
CA TYR A 398 -3.81 13.28 -14.03
C TYR A 398 -2.38 12.76 -13.89
N ILE A 399 -1.62 12.64 -14.99
CA ILE A 399 -0.21 12.26 -14.95
C ILE A 399 0.60 13.28 -14.13
N PHE A 400 0.33 14.58 -14.30
CA PHE A 400 0.96 15.62 -13.49
C PHE A 400 0.63 15.48 -12.00
N ALA A 401 -0.64 15.21 -11.66
CA ALA A 401 -1.06 14.95 -10.29
C ALA A 401 -0.35 13.71 -9.70
N GLU A 402 -0.18 12.65 -10.50
CA GLU A 402 0.55 11.44 -10.10
C GLU A 402 2.03 11.74 -9.84
N ILE A 403 2.69 12.52 -10.71
CA ILE A 403 4.08 12.97 -10.51
C ILE A 403 4.20 13.77 -9.20
N CYS A 404 3.26 14.69 -8.92
CA CYS A 404 3.25 15.44 -7.66
C CYS A 404 3.13 14.51 -6.44
N CYS A 405 2.23 13.52 -6.51
CA CYS A 405 2.07 12.52 -5.45
C CYS A 405 3.33 11.65 -5.28
N LEU A 406 3.99 11.28 -6.38
CA LEU A 406 5.24 10.54 -6.36
C LEU A 406 6.36 11.36 -5.70
N ILE A 407 6.49 12.65 -6.03
CA ILE A 407 7.45 13.57 -5.39
C ILE A 407 7.18 13.63 -3.87
N LEU A 408 5.91 13.74 -3.46
CA LEU A 408 5.56 13.68 -2.04
C LEU A 408 5.98 12.36 -1.38
N SER A 409 5.82 11.23 -2.08
CA SER A 409 6.25 9.92 -1.58
C SER A 409 7.77 9.82 -1.39
N PHE A 410 8.57 10.57 -2.16
CA PHE A 410 10.03 10.58 -2.03
C PHE A 410 10.51 11.22 -0.73
N PHE A 411 9.73 12.12 -0.11
CA PHE A 411 10.01 12.62 1.23
C PHE A 411 9.74 11.58 2.33
N GLY A 412 9.01 10.50 2.02
CA GLY A 412 8.90 9.34 2.90
C GLY A 412 10.17 8.51 2.89
N ASP A 413 10.45 7.84 4.02
CA ASP A 413 11.60 6.94 4.21
C ASP A 413 11.76 5.87 3.10
N LYS A 414 12.88 5.13 3.17
CA LYS A 414 13.25 4.09 2.19
C LYS A 414 12.09 3.14 1.91
N ASP A 415 11.76 3.05 0.63
CA ASP A 415 10.72 2.17 0.12
C ASP A 415 11.15 0.71 0.23
N THR A 416 10.61 0.02 1.24
CA THR A 416 10.97 -1.37 1.55
C THR A 416 10.39 -2.35 0.52
N TRP A 417 9.31 -1.97 -0.17
CA TRP A 417 8.52 -2.85 -1.04
C TRP A 417 8.58 -2.47 -2.52
N ASN A 418 9.46 -1.54 -2.90
CA ASN A 418 9.66 -1.03 -4.26
C ASN A 418 8.40 -0.40 -4.91
N ILE A 419 7.44 0.08 -4.10
CA ILE A 419 6.22 0.76 -4.58
C ILE A 419 6.56 2.02 -5.42
N LYS A 420 7.57 2.80 -5.01
CA LYS A 420 8.04 3.99 -5.75
C LYS A 420 8.57 3.61 -7.13
N ARG A 421 9.29 2.48 -7.22
CA ARG A 421 9.82 1.99 -8.51
C ARG A 421 8.71 1.51 -9.44
N GLU A 422 7.72 0.81 -8.89
CA GLU A 422 6.50 0.40 -9.61
C GLU A 422 5.77 1.63 -10.17
N THR A 423 5.54 2.65 -9.34
CA THR A 423 4.90 3.91 -9.78
C THR A 423 5.72 4.64 -10.84
N ILE A 424 7.05 4.71 -10.73
CA ILE A 424 7.89 5.29 -11.79
C ILE A 424 7.72 4.54 -13.12
N ALA A 425 7.75 3.20 -13.07
CA ALA A 425 7.55 2.39 -14.27
C ALA A 425 6.17 2.63 -14.91
N LEU A 426 5.12 2.78 -14.10
CA LEU A 426 3.78 3.12 -14.58
C LEU A 426 3.72 4.49 -15.25
N ILE A 427 4.28 5.52 -14.62
CA ILE A 427 4.30 6.88 -15.21
C ILE A 427 5.01 6.88 -16.57
N ILE A 428 6.13 6.15 -16.68
CA ILE A 428 6.84 6.00 -17.97
C ILE A 428 5.93 5.34 -19.01
N VAL A 429 5.27 4.23 -18.67
CA VAL A 429 4.34 3.54 -19.58
C VAL A 429 3.17 4.45 -19.97
N GLN A 430 2.61 5.20 -19.02
CA GLN A 430 1.52 6.14 -19.26
C GLN A 430 1.92 7.26 -20.22
N ILE A 431 3.10 7.86 -20.03
CA ILE A 431 3.64 8.90 -20.91
C ILE A 431 3.86 8.34 -22.32
N LEU A 432 4.42 7.14 -22.44
CA LEU A 432 4.64 6.48 -23.74
C LEU A 432 3.33 6.19 -24.45
N CYS A 433 2.34 5.64 -23.75
CA CYS A 433 1.01 5.35 -24.31
C CYS A 433 0.24 6.64 -24.68
N ALA A 434 0.31 7.67 -23.85
CA ALA A 434 -0.31 8.98 -24.14
C ALA A 434 0.35 9.63 -25.36
N THR A 435 1.68 9.57 -25.46
CA THR A 435 2.43 10.06 -26.64
C THR A 435 2.05 9.30 -27.90
N TYR A 436 1.97 7.96 -27.83
CA TYR A 436 1.50 7.13 -28.94
C TYR A 436 0.08 7.49 -29.36
N PHE A 437 -0.83 7.69 -28.40
CA PHE A 437 -2.21 8.10 -28.67
C PHE A 437 -2.26 9.46 -29.38
N ILE A 438 -1.50 10.46 -28.93
CA ILE A 438 -1.42 11.79 -29.57
C ILE A 438 -0.91 11.67 -31.00
N ILE A 439 0.19 10.95 -31.22
CA ILE A 439 0.80 10.78 -32.55
C ILE A 439 -0.19 10.07 -33.49
N GLY A 440 -0.80 8.97 -33.01
CA GLY A 440 -1.78 8.21 -33.77
C GLY A 440 -3.02 9.02 -34.16
N MET A 441 -3.44 9.97 -33.32
CA MET A 441 -4.59 10.84 -33.60
C MET A 441 -4.25 12.15 -34.33
N SER A 442 -2.98 12.51 -34.44
CA SER A 442 -2.55 13.79 -35.06
C SER A 442 -2.04 13.62 -36.49
N VAL A 443 -1.50 12.45 -36.84
CA VAL A 443 -0.91 12.20 -38.16
C VAL A 443 -1.97 11.58 -39.08
N PRO A 444 -2.45 12.27 -40.15
CA PRO A 444 -3.53 11.79 -41.01
C PRO A 444 -3.26 10.42 -41.64
N ILE A 445 -2.00 10.14 -41.98
CA ILE A 445 -1.58 8.84 -42.54
C ILE A 445 -1.80 7.71 -41.51
N LEU A 446 -1.49 7.96 -40.23
CA LEU A 446 -1.70 6.96 -39.17
C LEU A 446 -3.19 6.76 -38.88
N ILE A 447 -3.99 7.83 -38.88
CA ILE A 447 -5.45 7.77 -38.76
C ILE A 447 -6.04 6.93 -39.90
N GLY A 448 -5.60 7.19 -41.14
CA GLY A 448 -6.16 6.54 -42.32
C GLY A 448 -5.68 5.10 -42.55
N MET A 449 -4.47 4.73 -42.11
CA MET A 449 -3.92 3.39 -42.35
C MET A 449 -3.80 2.55 -41.07
N VAL A 450 -3.17 3.10 -40.02
CA VAL A 450 -2.83 2.31 -38.82
C VAL A 450 -4.05 2.12 -37.92
N GLU A 451 -4.90 3.13 -37.77
CA GLU A 451 -6.10 3.05 -36.92
C GLU A 451 -7.06 1.92 -37.34
N PHE A 452 -6.96 1.48 -38.59
CA PHE A 452 -7.76 0.40 -39.17
C PHE A 452 -7.27 -1.00 -38.78
N PHE A 453 -5.97 -1.18 -38.54
CA PHE A 453 -5.37 -2.45 -38.09
C PHE A 453 -5.17 -2.49 -36.56
N VAL A 454 -4.73 -1.36 -36.00
CA VAL A 454 -4.45 -1.18 -34.58
C VAL A 454 -4.98 0.20 -34.17
N PRO A 455 -6.24 0.27 -33.69
CA PRO A 455 -6.83 1.53 -33.25
C PRO A 455 -5.94 2.21 -32.21
N SER A 456 -5.69 3.52 -32.35
CA SER A 456 -4.88 4.29 -31.39
C SER A 456 -5.42 4.18 -29.95
N SER A 457 -6.73 3.97 -29.78
CA SER A 457 -7.38 3.71 -28.49
C SER A 457 -6.90 2.43 -27.79
N MET A 458 -6.25 1.49 -28.50
CA MET A 458 -5.61 0.31 -27.88
C MET A 458 -4.48 0.70 -26.94
N ALA A 459 -3.93 1.91 -27.04
CA ALA A 459 -3.01 2.45 -26.05
C ALA A 459 -3.57 2.41 -24.63
N PHE A 460 -4.88 2.67 -24.48
CA PHE A 460 -5.57 2.61 -23.18
C PHE A 460 -5.73 1.19 -22.64
N VAL A 461 -5.91 0.21 -23.54
CA VAL A 461 -5.93 -1.21 -23.18
C VAL A 461 -4.56 -1.67 -22.72
N VAL A 462 -3.51 -1.35 -23.48
CA VAL A 462 -2.12 -1.66 -23.11
C VAL A 462 -1.74 -1.01 -21.79
N MET A 463 -2.12 0.26 -21.59
CA MET A 463 -1.93 0.97 -20.32
C MET A 463 -2.60 0.24 -19.15
N SER A 464 -3.87 -0.17 -19.28
CA SER A 464 -4.58 -0.96 -18.24
C SER A 464 -3.93 -2.31 -17.96
N ILE A 465 -3.51 -3.03 -19.00
CA ILE A 465 -2.83 -4.33 -18.85
C ILE A 465 -1.52 -4.14 -18.08
N CYS A 466 -0.71 -3.15 -18.46
CA CYS A 466 0.53 -2.81 -17.78
C CYS A 466 0.28 -2.37 -16.33
N GLU A 467 -0.80 -1.63 -16.06
CA GLU A 467 -1.18 -1.24 -14.72
C GLU A 467 -1.44 -2.45 -13.83
N VAL A 468 -2.30 -3.37 -14.25
CA VAL A 468 -2.57 -4.61 -13.50
C VAL A 468 -1.33 -5.46 -13.37
N PHE A 469 -0.55 -5.58 -14.45
CA PHE A 469 0.68 -6.38 -14.45
C PHE A 469 1.68 -5.86 -13.40
N ILE A 470 1.95 -4.56 -13.39
CA ILE A 470 2.94 -3.95 -12.49
C ILE A 470 2.42 -3.86 -11.05
N THR A 471 1.18 -3.43 -10.85
CA THR A 471 0.66 -3.08 -9.52
C THR A 471 0.00 -4.21 -8.77
N VAL A 472 -0.41 -5.27 -9.47
CA VAL A 472 -1.14 -6.40 -8.89
C VAL A 472 -0.41 -7.71 -9.13
N PHE A 473 -0.16 -8.06 -10.40
CA PHE A 473 0.41 -9.37 -10.75
C PHE A 473 1.85 -9.54 -10.23
N LEU A 474 2.75 -8.57 -10.45
CA LEU A 474 4.13 -8.65 -9.95
C LEU A 474 4.20 -8.80 -8.42
N PRO A 475 3.47 -8.01 -7.59
CA PRO A 475 3.40 -8.23 -6.15
C PRO A 475 2.89 -9.60 -5.72
N VAL A 476 1.93 -10.17 -6.45
CA VAL A 476 1.44 -11.55 -6.24
C VAL A 476 2.57 -12.55 -6.51
N VAL A 477 3.28 -12.41 -7.63
CA VAL A 477 4.42 -13.27 -7.97
C VAL A 477 5.53 -13.15 -6.92
N TYR A 478 5.85 -11.94 -6.45
CA TYR A 478 6.83 -11.74 -5.38
C TYR A 478 6.40 -12.41 -4.07
N SER A 479 5.11 -12.32 -3.72
CA SER A 479 4.55 -12.99 -2.54
C SER A 479 4.67 -14.51 -2.65
N PHE A 480 4.35 -15.07 -3.82
CA PHE A 480 4.48 -16.50 -4.10
C PHE A 480 5.94 -16.97 -4.00
N LEU A 481 6.88 -16.26 -4.63
CA LEU A 481 8.30 -16.58 -4.58
C LEU A 481 8.85 -16.48 -3.15
N GLN A 482 8.41 -15.47 -2.38
CA GLN A 482 8.77 -15.33 -0.97
C GLN A 482 8.22 -16.49 -0.15
N HIS A 483 6.98 -16.92 -0.40
CA HIS A 483 6.36 -18.05 0.28
C HIS A 483 7.14 -19.36 0.05
N ILE A 484 7.57 -19.64 -1.19
CA ILE A 484 8.43 -20.80 -1.50
C ILE A 484 9.76 -20.73 -0.75
N ARG A 485 10.40 -19.55 -0.73
CA ARG A 485 11.66 -19.35 0.00
C ARG A 485 11.48 -19.52 1.50
N LYS A 486 10.39 -18.98 2.08
CA LYS A 486 10.05 -19.14 3.51
C LYS A 486 9.91 -20.62 3.88
N LYS A 487 9.23 -21.43 3.05
CA LYS A 487 9.09 -22.87 3.27
C LYS A 487 10.44 -23.59 3.31
N LYS A 488 11.39 -23.17 2.47
CA LYS A 488 12.76 -23.72 2.47
C LYS A 488 13.58 -23.26 3.68
N SER A 489 13.52 -21.97 4.04
CA SER A 489 14.29 -21.42 5.17
C SER A 489 13.73 -21.79 6.54
N SER A 490 12.44 -22.15 6.64
CA SER A 490 11.82 -22.53 7.93
C SER A 490 12.39 -23.83 8.50
N MET A 491 13.10 -24.65 7.69
CA MET A 491 13.84 -25.81 8.19
C MET A 491 15.21 -25.46 8.78
N GLU A 492 15.71 -24.23 8.60
CA GLU A 492 17.14 -23.93 8.83
C GLU A 492 17.33 -22.74 9.80
N ASN A 493 17.80 -23.00 11.02
CA ASN A 493 18.49 -22.16 12.05
C ASN A 493 18.17 -20.65 12.25
N ASN A 494 17.17 -20.06 11.60
CA ASN A 494 16.91 -18.61 11.60
C ASN A 494 16.55 -18.03 12.98
N SER A 495 16.02 -18.85 13.89
CA SER A 495 15.73 -18.43 15.28
C SER A 495 17.01 -18.07 16.04
N SER A 496 18.11 -18.78 15.79
CA SER A 496 19.40 -18.55 16.45
C SER A 496 20.00 -17.20 16.04
N ASP A 497 19.87 -16.82 14.77
CA ASP A 497 20.40 -15.55 14.23
C ASP A 497 19.62 -14.33 14.72
N LEU A 498 18.29 -14.42 14.77
CA LEU A 498 17.47 -13.36 15.32
C LEU A 498 17.78 -13.13 16.81
N CYS A 499 17.82 -14.19 17.62
CA CYS A 499 18.15 -14.08 19.04
C CYS A 499 19.53 -13.46 19.27
N PHE A 500 20.52 -13.80 18.45
CA PHE A 500 21.85 -13.21 18.52
C PHE A 500 21.85 -11.69 18.26
N ILE A 501 21.10 -11.25 17.24
CA ILE A 501 20.95 -9.82 16.92
C ILE A 501 20.24 -9.08 18.04
N LEU A 502 19.21 -9.68 18.63
CA LEU A 502 18.47 -9.09 19.75
C LEU A 502 19.30 -9.03 21.04
N ALA A 503 20.21 -9.98 21.26
CA ALA A 503 21.06 -10.02 22.46
C ALA A 503 22.12 -8.91 22.49
N ARG A 504 22.58 -8.42 21.32
CA ARG A 504 23.64 -7.40 21.23
C ARG A 504 23.05 -6.00 21.10
N LYS A 505 23.34 -5.10 22.06
CA LYS A 505 22.79 -3.71 22.11
C LYS A 505 23.01 -2.90 20.83
N ARG A 506 24.16 -3.03 20.16
CA ARG A 506 24.44 -2.33 18.89
C ARG A 506 23.57 -2.87 17.75
N SER A 507 23.59 -4.19 17.57
CA SER A 507 22.80 -4.89 16.54
C SER A 507 21.30 -4.67 16.73
N PHE A 508 20.83 -4.71 17.98
CA PHE A 508 19.46 -4.40 18.36
C PHE A 508 19.03 -3.00 17.91
N LYS A 509 19.85 -1.96 18.14
CA LYS A 509 19.54 -0.59 17.69
C LYS A 509 19.41 -0.48 16.17
N ILE A 510 20.30 -1.15 15.42
CA ILE A 510 20.26 -1.16 13.96
C ILE A 510 19.00 -1.89 13.46
N PHE A 511 18.67 -3.01 14.10
CA PHE A 511 17.46 -3.77 13.79
C PHE A 511 16.18 -3.01 14.13
N LEU A 512 16.15 -2.31 15.27
CA LEU A 512 15.03 -1.45 15.67
C LEU A 512 14.84 -0.29 14.70
N ASP A 513 15.93 0.34 14.24
CA ASP A 513 15.88 1.37 13.21
C ASP A 513 15.31 0.83 11.89
N PHE A 514 15.70 -0.37 11.50
CA PHE A 514 15.11 -1.05 10.34
C PHE A 514 13.62 -1.37 10.53
N ALA A 515 13.21 -1.79 11.74
CA ALA A 515 11.82 -2.05 12.10
C ALA A 515 10.93 -0.81 11.98
N ARG A 516 11.45 0.35 12.43
CA ARG A 516 10.78 1.66 12.31
C ARG A 516 10.54 2.02 10.84
N ARG A 517 11.57 1.84 9.99
CA ARG A 517 11.49 2.06 8.53
C ARG A 517 10.55 1.07 7.83
N SER A 518 10.37 -0.12 8.40
CA SER A 518 9.51 -1.19 7.87
C SER A 518 8.06 -1.16 8.39
N PHE A 519 7.69 -0.12 9.16
CA PHE A 519 6.35 0.05 9.73
C PHE A 519 5.90 -1.07 10.68
N CYS A 520 6.85 -1.71 11.37
CA CYS A 520 6.55 -2.73 12.38
C CYS A 520 7.51 -2.71 13.59
N PRO A 521 7.69 -1.55 14.29
CA PRO A 521 8.57 -1.47 15.46
C PRO A 521 7.97 -2.11 16.73
N GLU A 522 6.67 -2.32 16.78
CA GLU A 522 5.91 -2.75 17.97
C GLU A 522 6.46 -4.04 18.59
N ALA A 523 6.67 -5.09 17.79
CA ALA A 523 7.18 -6.38 18.28
C ALA A 523 8.60 -6.26 18.86
N VAL A 524 9.45 -5.43 18.24
CA VAL A 524 10.84 -5.23 18.68
C VAL A 524 10.90 -4.46 20.01
N ILE A 525 10.09 -3.41 20.15
CA ILE A 525 10.04 -2.60 21.38
C ILE A 525 9.35 -3.37 22.51
N CYS A 526 8.27 -4.10 22.21
CA CYS A 526 7.59 -4.95 23.18
C CYS A 526 8.55 -6.00 23.75
N TYR A 527 9.33 -6.66 22.87
CA TYR A 527 10.39 -7.58 23.29
C TYR A 527 11.39 -6.92 24.25
N GLU A 528 11.93 -5.73 23.93
CA GLU A 528 12.86 -4.99 24.82
C GLU A 528 12.23 -4.74 26.20
N HIS A 529 10.97 -4.29 26.24
CA HIS A 529 10.26 -4.00 27.48
C HIS A 529 10.00 -5.25 28.31
N ILE A 530 9.70 -6.40 27.69
CA ILE A 530 9.56 -7.67 28.42
C ILE A 530 10.90 -8.14 28.97
N GLN A 531 12.01 -7.98 28.22
CA GLN A 531 13.34 -8.30 28.75
C GLN A 531 13.72 -7.41 29.94
N HIS A 532 13.31 -6.14 29.92
CA HIS A 532 13.47 -5.24 31.06
C HIS A 532 12.61 -5.68 32.25
N TYR A 533 11.34 -6.04 32.01
CA TYR A 533 10.44 -6.58 33.02
C TYR A 533 11.03 -7.78 33.78
N LYS A 534 11.66 -8.71 33.04
CA LYS A 534 12.33 -9.89 33.64
C LYS A 534 13.45 -9.52 34.62
N LYS A 535 14.10 -8.38 34.41
CA LYS A 535 15.20 -7.85 35.24
C LYS A 535 14.74 -6.93 36.37
N CYS A 536 13.47 -6.51 36.37
CA CYS A 536 12.92 -5.63 37.39
C CYS A 536 12.81 -6.31 38.75
N SER A 537 12.98 -5.52 39.81
CA SER A 537 12.71 -5.95 41.19
C SER A 537 11.24 -6.33 41.37
N LYS A 538 10.97 -7.28 42.29
CA LYS A 538 9.61 -7.77 42.59
C LYS A 538 8.61 -6.64 42.85
N ARG A 539 9.02 -5.61 43.61
CA ARG A 539 8.19 -4.44 43.97
C ARG A 539 7.74 -3.62 42.76
N ASN A 540 8.59 -3.44 41.76
CA ASN A 540 8.28 -2.63 40.58
C ASN A 540 7.62 -3.45 39.45
N ARG A 541 7.64 -4.78 39.56
CA ARG A 541 7.23 -5.69 38.50
C ARG A 541 5.76 -5.52 38.12
N LYS A 542 4.86 -5.38 39.09
CA LYS A 542 3.41 -5.13 38.85
C LYS A 542 3.17 -3.86 38.04
N LYS A 543 3.85 -2.76 38.40
CA LYS A 543 3.76 -1.47 37.67
C LYS A 543 4.24 -1.60 36.21
N VAL A 544 5.35 -2.31 35.98
CA VAL A 544 5.88 -2.53 34.63
C VAL A 544 4.96 -3.46 33.82
N ALA A 545 4.37 -4.49 34.45
CA ALA A 545 3.42 -5.39 33.80
C ALA A 545 2.20 -4.64 33.26
N ASN A 546 1.56 -3.82 34.11
CA ASN A 546 0.41 -3.00 33.71
C ASN A 546 0.77 -2.03 32.56
N LYS A 547 1.99 -1.46 32.59
CA LYS A 547 2.46 -0.60 31.49
C LYS A 547 2.59 -1.37 30.18
N ILE A 548 3.07 -2.61 30.21
CA ILE A 548 3.17 -3.47 29.01
C ILE A 548 1.76 -3.80 28.48
N LEU A 549 0.83 -4.20 29.36
CA LEU A 549 -0.57 -4.47 28.99
C LEU A 549 -1.20 -3.28 28.26
N GLU A 550 -1.16 -2.11 28.88
CA GLU A 550 -1.76 -0.88 28.37
C GLU A 550 -1.12 -0.38 27.07
N THR A 551 0.18 -0.62 26.87
CA THR A 551 0.92 -0.09 25.73
C THR A 551 0.83 -0.95 24.48
N TYR A 552 0.79 -2.28 24.64
CA TYR A 552 0.91 -3.25 23.53
C TYR A 552 -0.28 -4.18 23.38
N LEU A 553 -0.96 -4.50 24.49
CA LEU A 553 -1.97 -5.55 24.51
C LEU A 553 -3.40 -5.00 24.61
N ARG A 554 -3.57 -3.72 24.93
CA ARG A 554 -4.88 -3.06 24.89
C ARG A 554 -5.30 -2.76 23.46
N LEU A 555 -6.55 -3.09 23.11
CA LEU A 555 -7.13 -2.74 21.81
C LEU A 555 -7.12 -1.23 21.57
N GLY A 556 -6.68 -0.81 20.38
CA GLY A 556 -6.55 0.59 20.00
C GLY A 556 -5.31 1.29 20.59
N SER A 557 -4.43 0.56 21.28
CA SER A 557 -3.18 1.12 21.77
C SER A 557 -2.28 1.55 20.59
N PRO A 558 -1.47 2.61 20.72
CA PRO A 558 -0.69 3.13 19.60
C PRO A 558 0.37 2.15 19.07
N LEU A 559 0.84 1.26 19.95
CA LEU A 559 1.77 0.15 19.66
C LEU A 559 1.10 -1.22 19.82
N GLU A 560 -0.19 -1.30 19.50
CA GLU A 560 -0.95 -2.55 19.51
C GLU A 560 -0.19 -3.65 18.75
N LEU A 561 0.02 -4.78 19.42
CA LEU A 561 0.66 -5.95 18.85
C LEU A 561 -0.31 -6.68 17.93
N ASN A 562 0.17 -7.20 16.81
CA ASN A 562 -0.62 -8.03 15.90
C ASN A 562 -0.82 -9.45 16.46
N TYR A 563 -1.56 -9.57 17.57
CA TYR A 563 -1.77 -10.82 18.31
C TYR A 563 -3.21 -11.36 18.11
N PRO A 564 -3.41 -12.66 17.86
CA PRO A 564 -4.75 -13.23 17.71
C PRO A 564 -5.52 -13.25 19.04
N ASN A 565 -6.79 -12.83 19.04
CA ASN A 565 -7.62 -12.73 20.25
C ASN A 565 -6.98 -11.86 21.34
N LEU A 566 -6.46 -10.70 20.94
CA LEU A 566 -5.68 -9.82 21.81
C LEU A 566 -6.43 -9.42 23.09
N GLN A 567 -7.73 -9.15 23.01
CA GLN A 567 -8.55 -8.78 24.18
C GLN A 567 -8.57 -9.88 25.23
N ARG A 568 -8.79 -11.14 24.83
CA ARG A 568 -8.80 -12.27 25.75
C ARG A 568 -7.45 -12.43 26.46
N LEU A 569 -6.34 -12.30 25.72
CA LEU A 569 -5.00 -12.33 26.30
C LEU A 569 -4.80 -11.18 27.30
N TYR A 570 -5.30 -9.99 26.99
CA TYR A 570 -5.25 -8.84 27.88
C TYR A 570 -5.97 -9.14 29.20
N ASP A 571 -7.22 -9.60 29.13
CA ASP A 571 -8.05 -9.90 30.30
C ASP A 571 -7.42 -11.00 31.17
N ASP A 572 -6.92 -12.08 30.55
CA ASP A 572 -6.24 -13.19 31.23
C ASP A 572 -4.99 -12.72 31.99
N LEU A 573 -4.18 -11.86 31.37
CA LEU A 573 -2.96 -11.33 31.98
C LEU A 573 -3.28 -10.30 33.08
N GLU A 574 -4.31 -9.48 32.89
CA GLU A 574 -4.77 -8.52 33.88
C GLU A 574 -5.25 -9.22 35.16
N ILE A 575 -6.04 -10.30 35.03
CA ILE A 575 -6.46 -11.13 36.16
C ILE A 575 -5.23 -11.72 36.87
N LYS A 576 -4.24 -12.24 36.14
CA LYS A 576 -2.99 -12.80 36.71
C LYS A 576 -2.14 -11.76 37.43
N ILE A 577 -2.12 -10.52 36.96
CA ILE A 577 -1.37 -9.42 37.58
C ILE A 577 -2.09 -8.87 38.82
N ASN A 578 -3.42 -8.89 38.82
CA ASN A 578 -4.23 -8.40 39.93
C ASN A 578 -4.36 -9.42 41.06
N SER A 579 -4.47 -10.72 40.74
CA SER A 579 -4.57 -11.83 41.72
C SER A 579 -3.27 -12.10 42.47
N ASN A 580 -2.12 -11.98 41.81
CA ASN A 580 -0.83 -12.22 42.45
C ASN A 580 -0.29 -10.96 43.12
N GLU A 581 0.17 -11.10 44.37
CA GLU A 581 0.88 -10.02 45.07
C GLU A 581 2.19 -9.68 44.32
N ILE A 582 2.86 -10.69 43.75
CA ILE A 582 4.11 -10.54 42.99
C ILE A 582 4.01 -11.29 41.66
N PRO A 583 3.93 -10.60 40.51
CA PRO A 583 3.89 -11.24 39.20
C PRO A 583 5.14 -12.11 38.91
N GLU A 584 4.93 -13.25 38.25
CA GLU A 584 6.02 -14.16 37.87
C GLU A 584 6.88 -13.59 36.72
N SER A 585 8.17 -13.92 36.66
CA SER A 585 9.07 -13.38 35.62
C SER A 585 8.77 -13.88 34.20
N ASN A 586 8.15 -15.04 34.08
CA ASN A 586 7.74 -15.72 32.86
C ASN A 586 6.31 -15.35 32.40
N LEU A 587 5.63 -14.41 33.08
CA LEU A 587 4.26 -14.00 32.79
C LEU A 587 4.01 -13.70 31.29
N PHE A 588 5.00 -13.14 30.60
CA PHE A 588 4.89 -12.71 29.20
C PHE A 588 5.58 -13.66 28.19
N ASP A 589 5.93 -14.89 28.56
CA ASP A 589 6.71 -15.78 27.67
C ASP A 589 5.98 -16.11 26.36
N GLN A 590 4.65 -16.29 26.41
CA GLN A 590 3.83 -16.47 25.22
C GLN A 590 3.88 -15.24 24.30
N VAL A 591 3.85 -14.03 24.88
CA VAL A 591 3.95 -12.76 24.14
C VAL A 591 5.34 -12.60 23.52
N VAL A 592 6.40 -13.00 24.23
CA VAL A 592 7.78 -13.01 23.70
C VAL A 592 7.88 -13.94 22.50
N PHE A 593 7.34 -15.16 22.61
CA PHE A 593 7.34 -16.12 21.51
C PHE A 593 6.64 -15.54 20.28
N HIS A 594 5.48 -14.91 20.46
CA HIS A 594 4.76 -14.24 19.37
C HIS A 594 5.56 -13.09 18.76
N CYS A 595 6.15 -12.21 19.57
CA CYS A 595 6.99 -11.12 19.07
C CYS A 595 8.17 -11.66 18.23
N LEU A 596 8.78 -12.78 18.63
CA LEU A 596 9.86 -13.42 17.87
C LEU A 596 9.35 -13.97 16.53
N GLN A 597 8.15 -14.54 16.47
CA GLN A 597 7.54 -14.99 15.22
C GLN A 597 7.30 -13.81 14.27
N ASP A 598 6.69 -12.72 14.75
CA ASP A 598 6.46 -11.51 13.96
C ASP A 598 7.78 -10.89 13.45
N MET A 599 8.83 -10.92 14.29
CA MET A 599 10.16 -10.43 13.92
C MET A 599 10.89 -11.31 12.88
N LYS A 600 10.53 -12.57 12.66
CA LYS A 600 11.22 -13.44 11.68
C LYS A 600 11.13 -12.88 10.25
N GLU A 601 9.96 -12.45 9.83
CA GLU A 601 9.79 -11.86 8.49
C GLU A 601 10.56 -10.54 8.37
N LEU A 602 10.50 -9.71 9.40
CA LEU A 602 11.29 -8.48 9.46
C LEU A 602 12.80 -8.77 9.40
N PHE A 603 13.25 -9.82 10.06
CA PHE A 603 14.65 -10.22 10.10
C PHE A 603 15.14 -10.74 8.75
N GLU A 604 14.34 -11.51 8.01
CA GLU A 604 14.68 -11.91 6.64
C GLU A 604 14.80 -10.70 5.70
N ARG A 605 13.90 -9.72 5.83
CA ARG A 605 14.02 -8.46 5.07
C ARG A 605 15.28 -7.69 5.47
N PHE A 606 15.59 -7.65 6.76
CA PHE A 606 16.79 -7.00 7.29
C PHE A 606 18.07 -7.62 6.73
N LYS A 607 18.18 -8.95 6.71
CA LYS A 607 19.29 -9.70 6.10
C LYS A 607 19.50 -9.34 4.63
N ASN A 608 18.41 -9.25 3.87
CA ASN A 608 18.49 -9.00 2.43
C ASN A 608 18.82 -7.54 2.09
N GLN A 609 18.33 -6.58 2.88
CA GLN A 609 18.45 -5.15 2.57
C GLN A 609 19.62 -4.46 3.28
N SER A 610 20.04 -4.93 4.44
CA SER A 610 21.11 -4.31 5.23
C SER A 610 22.45 -5.00 4.99
N LYS A 611 23.42 -4.27 4.42
CA LYS A 611 24.81 -4.74 4.33
C LYS A 611 25.39 -5.02 5.72
N GLU A 612 25.15 -4.11 6.67
CA GLU A 612 25.65 -4.26 8.04
C GLU A 612 25.10 -5.52 8.74
N ALA A 613 23.85 -5.90 8.46
CA ALA A 613 23.29 -7.15 8.97
C ALA A 613 24.06 -8.38 8.46
N ARG A 614 24.33 -8.40 7.14
CA ARG A 614 25.09 -9.50 6.51
C ARG A 614 26.50 -9.59 7.05
N ASP A 615 27.16 -8.45 7.25
CA ASP A 615 28.50 -8.39 7.80
C ASP A 615 28.55 -8.91 9.25
N ILE A 616 27.56 -8.54 10.10
CA ILE A 616 27.44 -9.03 11.48
C ILE A 616 27.23 -10.56 11.51
N LEU A 617 26.36 -11.09 10.66
CA LEU A 617 26.06 -12.52 10.61
C LEU A 617 27.22 -13.34 10.02
N ALA A 618 27.90 -12.80 9.01
CA ALA A 618 29.09 -13.43 8.44
C ALA A 618 30.23 -13.50 9.46
N ALA A 619 30.45 -12.42 10.24
CA ALA A 619 31.43 -12.40 11.31
C ALA A 619 31.14 -13.47 12.38
N ARG A 620 29.87 -13.62 12.78
CA ARG A 620 29.43 -14.68 13.71
C ARG A 620 29.76 -16.07 13.18
N LYS A 621 29.36 -16.38 11.94
CA LYS A 621 29.60 -17.69 11.32
C LYS A 621 31.09 -18.02 11.24
N LYS A 622 31.94 -17.03 10.97
CA LYS A 622 33.40 -17.19 10.99
C LYS A 622 33.91 -17.53 12.40
N THR A 623 33.39 -16.88 13.44
CA THR A 623 33.74 -17.20 14.83
C THR A 623 33.29 -18.61 15.21
N GLU A 624 32.08 -19.03 14.86
CA GLU A 624 31.57 -20.38 15.13
C GLU A 624 32.39 -21.46 14.41
N THR A 625 32.80 -21.20 13.16
CA THR A 625 33.66 -22.12 12.39
C THR A 625 35.04 -22.27 13.04
N ASN A 626 35.64 -21.16 13.49
CA ASN A 626 36.94 -21.20 14.16
C ASN A 626 36.86 -21.94 15.51
N SER A 627 35.81 -21.74 16.29
CA SER A 627 35.62 -22.44 17.57
C SER A 627 35.49 -23.97 17.36
N ASN A 628 34.76 -24.40 16.33
CA ASN A 628 34.59 -25.82 16.01
C ASN A 628 35.86 -26.47 15.44
N SER A 629 36.84 -25.69 14.98
CA SER A 629 38.13 -26.22 14.50
C SER A 629 39.17 -26.44 15.60
N ILE A 630 38.92 -25.88 16.80
CA ILE A 630 39.81 -25.99 17.96
C ILE A 630 39.40 -27.17 18.86
N THR A 631 38.12 -27.54 18.84
CA THR A 631 37.57 -28.78 19.45
C THR A 631 37.75 -29.96 18.52
#